data_AF-A0A538PRX1-F1
#
_entry.id   AF-A0A538PRX1-F1
#
_cell.length_a   1.000
_cell.length_b   1.000
_cell.length_c   1.000
_cell.angle_alpha   90.00
_cell.angle_beta   90.00
_cell.angle_gamma   90.00
#
_symmetry.space_group_name_H-M   'P 1'
#
loop_
_entity.id
_entity.type
_entity.pdbx_description
1 polymer ?
#
loop_
_entity_poly.entity_id
_entity_poly.type
_entity_poly.pdbx_seq_one_letter_code
_entity_poly.pdbx_strand_id
1 'polypeptide(L)'
;MRAVPVLLLLAIAACASHEPATEPASVREQLASDTHLYIAAGDSAGAVTAQMKTATGWNNGLVDLKLDSGQLVARAAPSGAILITTVELGFEDIAIPASLIGHEAVLRRPHLHLTAPAEATTTWAGNDAAEATATLALELSWSIAVDGVALPIAAPTLPPLPVKLQLTGAGARITAELRLHVAGELWSWADLMKLSDLDLVLGADTPASTVP
;
A
#
# COMPACT_ATOMS: atom_id res chain seq x y z
N MET A 1 -25.90 -2.67 -71.59
CA MET A 1 -25.16 -1.58 -70.92
C MET A 1 -25.68 -1.50 -69.49
N ARG A 2 -24.89 -1.93 -68.49
CA ARG A 2 -25.26 -1.96 -67.07
C ARG A 2 -24.46 -0.89 -66.34
N ALA A 3 -25.15 0.05 -65.69
CA ALA A 3 -24.55 1.13 -64.92
C ALA A 3 -24.25 0.63 -63.49
N VAL A 4 -23.01 0.84 -63.04
CA VAL A 4 -22.54 0.55 -61.68
C VAL A 4 -22.57 1.86 -60.88
N PRO A 5 -23.27 1.95 -59.75
CA PRO A 5 -23.22 3.12 -58.89
C PRO A 5 -21.96 3.06 -58.02
N VAL A 6 -21.10 4.06 -58.17
CA VAL A 6 -19.91 4.29 -57.34
C VAL A 6 -20.37 4.85 -55.99
N LEU A 7 -20.22 4.06 -54.93
CA LEU A 7 -20.51 4.46 -53.56
C LEU A 7 -19.29 5.26 -53.03
N LEU A 8 -19.42 6.59 -53.01
CA LEU A 8 -18.42 7.49 -52.43
C LEU A 8 -18.49 7.38 -50.89
N LEU A 9 -17.59 6.60 -50.29
CA LEU A 9 -17.34 6.61 -48.85
C LEU A 9 -16.60 7.90 -48.48
N LEU A 10 -17.36 8.89 -48.00
CA LEU A 10 -16.85 10.06 -47.30
C LEU A 10 -16.27 9.62 -45.94
N ALA A 11 -14.97 9.31 -45.93
CA ALA A 11 -14.20 9.19 -44.71
C ALA A 11 -14.04 10.58 -44.09
N ILE A 12 -14.97 10.95 -43.21
CA ILE A 12 -14.83 12.11 -42.34
C ILE A 12 -13.74 11.74 -41.34
N ALA A 13 -12.50 12.09 -41.66
CA ALA A 13 -11.39 12.10 -40.72
C ALA A 13 -11.74 13.14 -39.64
N ALA A 14 -12.41 12.67 -38.58
CA ALA A 14 -12.55 13.44 -37.36
C ALA A 14 -11.15 13.60 -36.78
N CYS A 15 -10.50 14.72 -37.11
CA CYS A 15 -9.39 15.23 -36.33
C CYS A 15 -9.94 15.49 -34.93
N ALA A 16 -9.86 14.49 -34.06
CA ALA A 16 -10.03 14.69 -32.63
C ALA A 16 -8.89 15.62 -32.22
N SER A 17 -9.20 16.91 -32.11
CA SER A 17 -8.37 17.88 -31.43
C SER A 17 -8.10 17.34 -30.04
N HIS A 18 -6.89 16.83 -29.84
CA HIS A 18 -6.39 16.40 -28.55
C HIS A 18 -6.19 17.67 -27.73
N GLU A 19 -7.23 18.13 -27.04
CA GLU A 19 -7.06 19.15 -26.03
C GLU A 19 -6.11 18.58 -24.97
N PRO A 20 -5.03 19.31 -24.61
CA PRO A 20 -4.15 18.87 -23.55
C PRO A 20 -4.98 18.69 -22.28
N ALA A 21 -4.78 17.55 -21.60
CA ALA A 21 -5.42 17.31 -20.32
C ALA A 21 -5.10 18.47 -19.38
N THR A 22 -6.13 19.13 -18.86
CA THR A 22 -5.96 20.21 -17.89
C THR A 22 -5.45 19.58 -16.60
N GLU A 23 -4.33 20.08 -16.07
CA GLU A 23 -3.81 19.61 -14.78
C GLU A 23 -4.83 19.90 -13.67
N PRO A 24 -5.06 18.98 -12.72
CA PRO A 24 -5.98 19.21 -11.63
C PRO A 24 -5.58 20.44 -10.81
N ALA A 25 -6.58 21.24 -10.43
CA ALA A 25 -6.37 22.46 -9.66
C ALA A 25 -6.31 22.21 -8.14
N SER A 26 -6.68 21.02 -7.68
CA SER A 26 -6.67 20.66 -6.25
C SER A 26 -6.50 19.16 -5.99
N VAL A 27 -6.16 18.82 -4.75
CA VAL A 27 -6.08 17.41 -4.28
C VAL A 27 -7.41 16.68 -4.50
N ARG A 28 -8.53 17.33 -4.19
CA ARG A 28 -9.86 16.73 -4.38
C ARG A 28 -10.17 16.44 -5.84
N GLU A 29 -9.78 17.33 -6.76
CA GLU A 29 -9.96 17.12 -8.20
C GLU A 29 -9.05 16.02 -8.73
N GLN A 30 -7.79 15.98 -8.29
CA GLN A 30 -6.86 14.90 -8.63
C GLN A 30 -7.42 13.53 -8.19
N LEU A 31 -8.03 13.47 -7.00
CA LEU A 31 -8.69 12.27 -6.49
C LEU A 31 -10.04 11.95 -7.14
N ALA A 32 -10.54 12.72 -8.11
CA ALA A 32 -11.78 12.37 -8.82
C ALA A 32 -11.65 11.06 -9.63
N SER A 33 -10.41 10.64 -9.92
CA SER A 33 -10.06 9.32 -10.45
C SER A 33 -9.02 8.63 -9.57
N ASP A 34 -8.75 7.36 -9.88
CA ASP A 34 -7.71 6.59 -9.20
C ASP A 34 -6.37 7.33 -9.31
N THR A 35 -5.85 7.77 -8.16
CA THR A 35 -4.56 8.44 -8.05
C THR A 35 -3.57 7.51 -7.39
N HIS A 36 -2.45 7.32 -8.08
CA HIS A 36 -1.33 6.51 -7.61
C HIS A 36 -0.36 7.39 -6.82
N LEU A 37 -0.11 6.99 -5.57
CA LEU A 37 0.93 7.56 -4.71
C LEU A 37 1.99 6.49 -4.47
N TYR A 38 3.25 6.85 -4.65
CA TYR A 38 4.39 5.96 -4.45
C TYR A 38 4.95 6.16 -3.06
N ILE A 39 5.13 5.05 -2.33
CA ILE A 39 5.63 5.07 -0.95
C ILE A 39 7.15 4.92 -1.01
N ALA A 40 7.85 5.96 -0.58
CA ALA A 40 9.31 5.99 -0.60
C ALA A 40 9.90 5.35 0.66
N ALA A 41 10.96 4.56 0.49
CA ALA A 41 11.66 3.91 1.60
C ALA A 41 12.26 4.91 2.61
N GLY A 42 12.77 6.05 2.12
CA GLY A 42 13.45 7.06 2.96
C GLY A 42 12.53 7.81 3.93
N ASP A 43 11.24 7.88 3.60
CA ASP A 43 10.22 8.59 4.39
C ASP A 43 9.32 7.62 5.17
N SER A 44 9.70 6.34 5.21
CA SER A 44 8.94 5.28 5.83
C SER A 44 9.71 4.65 6.98
N ALA A 45 9.01 4.38 8.07
CA ALA A 45 9.55 3.70 9.25
C ALA A 45 8.55 2.66 9.74
N GLY A 46 9.04 1.53 10.22
CA GLY A 46 8.18 0.50 10.74
C GLY A 46 8.88 -0.39 11.77
N ALA A 47 8.10 -0.95 12.69
CA ALA A 47 8.57 -1.96 13.61
C ALA A 47 7.44 -2.93 13.97
N VAL A 48 7.81 -4.17 14.31
CA VAL A 48 6.92 -5.18 14.84
C VAL A 48 7.61 -5.92 15.98
N THR A 49 6.85 -6.33 17.00
CA THR A 49 7.37 -7.23 18.03
C THR A 49 7.27 -8.66 17.53
N ALA A 50 8.41 -9.33 17.43
CA ALA A 50 8.46 -10.77 17.22
C ALA A 50 8.65 -11.47 18.56
N GLN A 51 7.87 -12.52 18.81
CA GLN A 51 8.03 -13.38 19.97
C GLN A 51 8.21 -14.82 19.53
N MET A 52 9.05 -15.55 20.27
CA MET A 52 9.27 -16.95 20.04
C MET A 52 9.27 -17.72 21.35
N LYS A 53 8.59 -18.87 21.37
CA LYS A 53 8.48 -19.73 22.53
C LYS A 53 9.73 -20.59 22.68
N THR A 54 10.25 -20.65 23.89
CA THR A 54 11.37 -21.48 24.33
C THR A 54 10.94 -22.38 25.48
N ALA A 55 11.82 -23.28 25.93
CA ALA A 55 11.56 -24.12 27.10
C ALA A 55 11.29 -23.30 28.39
N THR A 56 11.80 -22.08 28.49
CA THR A 56 11.68 -21.21 29.66
C THR A 56 10.58 -20.15 29.54
N GLY A 57 9.89 -20.06 28.40
CA GLY A 57 8.84 -19.08 28.14
C GLY A 57 8.98 -18.35 26.81
N TRP A 58 8.33 -17.20 26.69
CA TRP A 58 8.40 -16.37 25.49
C TRP A 58 9.61 -15.43 25.54
N ASN A 59 10.44 -15.47 24.50
CA ASN A 59 11.44 -14.45 24.22
C ASN A 59 10.86 -13.44 23.23
N ASN A 60 11.09 -12.15 23.45
CA ASN A 60 10.63 -11.07 22.59
C ASN A 60 11.81 -10.29 21.99
N GLY A 61 11.59 -9.72 20.80
CA GLY A 61 12.52 -8.82 20.14
C GLY A 61 11.77 -7.85 19.26
N LEU A 62 12.25 -6.60 19.21
CA LEU A 62 11.76 -5.62 18.25
C LEU A 62 12.45 -5.88 16.90
N VAL A 63 11.65 -5.88 15.84
CA VAL A 63 12.11 -6.09 14.47
C VAL A 63 11.78 -4.83 13.68
N ASP A 64 12.83 -4.14 13.23
CA ASP A 64 12.68 -2.99 12.34
C ASP A 64 12.23 -3.47 10.96
N LEU A 65 11.19 -2.83 10.43
CA LEU A 65 10.65 -3.08 9.10
C LEU A 65 11.16 -2.01 8.16
N LYS A 66 11.99 -2.42 7.20
CA LYS A 66 12.50 -1.55 6.15
C LYS A 66 11.70 -1.77 4.89
N LEU A 67 11.16 -0.68 4.34
CA LEU A 67 10.42 -0.72 3.09
C LEU A 67 11.41 -0.76 1.91
N ASP A 68 11.16 -1.63 0.96
CA ASP A 68 11.86 -1.66 -0.33
C ASP A 68 11.05 -0.89 -1.40
N SER A 69 9.73 -1.11 -1.41
CA SER A 69 8.80 -0.43 -2.32
C SER A 69 7.40 -0.34 -1.74
N GLY A 70 6.60 0.60 -2.21
CA GLY A 70 5.17 0.58 -1.92
C GLY A 70 4.35 1.49 -2.80
N GLN A 71 3.05 1.21 -2.81
CA GLN A 71 2.06 1.96 -3.56
C GLN A 71 0.75 2.07 -2.77
N LEU A 72 0.17 3.27 -2.82
CA LEU A 72 -1.18 3.56 -2.38
C LEU A 72 -1.98 4.05 -3.59
N VAL A 73 -3.14 3.47 -3.85
CA VAL A 73 -4.09 4.00 -4.84
C VAL A 73 -5.37 4.41 -4.12
N ALA A 74 -5.77 5.66 -4.33
CA ALA A 74 -6.94 6.23 -3.70
C ALA A 74 -7.72 7.10 -4.68
N ARG A 75 -9.02 7.22 -4.44
CA ARG A 75 -9.91 8.19 -5.11
C ARG A 75 -10.99 8.70 -4.15
N ALA A 76 -11.58 9.84 -4.46
CA ALA A 76 -12.76 10.34 -3.79
C ALA A 76 -14.00 9.57 -4.29
N ALA A 77 -14.79 9.07 -3.35
CA ALA A 77 -16.12 8.53 -3.65
C ALA A 77 -17.13 9.68 -3.84
N PRO A 78 -18.28 9.45 -4.52
CA PRO A 78 -19.34 10.45 -4.63
C PRO A 78 -19.88 10.95 -3.27
N SER A 79 -19.72 10.15 -2.21
CA SER A 79 -20.05 10.51 -0.82
C SER A 79 -19.13 11.57 -0.22
N GLY A 80 -17.97 11.84 -0.85
CA GLY A 80 -16.89 12.64 -0.29
C GLY A 80 -15.91 11.84 0.57
N ALA A 81 -16.16 10.55 0.81
CA ALA A 81 -15.20 9.64 1.43
C ALA A 81 -13.99 9.39 0.51
N ILE A 82 -12.87 8.94 1.08
CA ILE A 82 -11.73 8.45 0.30
C ILE A 82 -11.85 6.94 0.20
N LEU A 83 -11.91 6.41 -1.01
CA LEU A 83 -11.84 4.99 -1.29
C LEU A 83 -10.37 4.62 -1.56
N ILE A 84 -9.82 3.75 -0.71
CA ILE A 84 -8.50 3.15 -0.88
C ILE A 84 -8.70 1.86 -1.69
N THR A 85 -8.18 1.82 -2.91
CA THR A 85 -8.38 0.69 -3.83
C THR A 85 -7.20 -0.27 -3.83
N THR A 86 -5.99 0.24 -3.61
CA THR A 86 -4.77 -0.55 -3.55
C THR A 86 -3.90 -0.05 -2.41
N VAL A 87 -3.35 -1.00 -1.64
CA VAL A 87 -2.16 -0.79 -0.81
C VAL A 87 -1.25 -1.97 -1.10
N GLU A 88 -0.02 -1.71 -1.52
CA GLU A 88 1.02 -2.72 -1.71
C GLU A 88 2.29 -2.23 -1.03
N LEU A 89 2.89 -3.06 -0.18
CA LEU A 89 4.10 -2.75 0.57
C LEU A 89 5.06 -3.93 0.46
N GLY A 90 6.19 -3.73 -0.23
CA GLY A 90 7.32 -4.64 -0.24
C GLY A 90 8.34 -4.23 0.81
N PHE A 91 8.76 -5.18 1.64
CA PHE A 91 9.79 -4.96 2.65
C PHE A 91 11.10 -5.62 2.24
N GLU A 92 12.21 -5.09 2.76
CA GLU A 92 13.50 -5.78 2.71
C GLU A 92 13.41 -7.11 3.47
N ASP A 93 14.39 -7.98 3.19
CA ASP A 93 14.53 -9.23 3.92
C ASP A 93 14.82 -8.98 5.40
N ILE A 94 14.11 -9.68 6.27
CA ILE A 94 14.19 -9.49 7.72
C ILE A 94 15.01 -10.62 8.32
N ALA A 95 16.19 -10.30 8.85
CA ALA A 95 16.99 -11.27 9.58
C ALA A 95 16.34 -11.62 10.93
N ILE A 96 16.19 -12.91 11.19
CA ILE A 96 15.77 -13.46 12.48
C ILE A 96 17.05 -13.80 13.25
N PRO A 97 17.32 -13.18 14.40
CA PRO A 97 18.50 -13.48 15.19
C PRO A 97 18.59 -14.96 15.54
N ALA A 98 19.77 -15.56 15.37
CA ALA A 98 19.99 -16.96 15.73
C ALA A 98 19.79 -17.24 17.23
N SER A 99 19.87 -16.20 18.07
CA SER A 99 19.51 -16.29 19.49
C SER A 99 18.04 -16.61 19.74
N LEU A 100 17.17 -16.41 18.74
CA LEU A 100 15.78 -16.84 18.81
C LEU A 100 15.72 -18.32 18.43
N ILE A 101 15.92 -18.68 17.16
CA ILE A 101 15.60 -20.04 16.67
C ILE A 101 16.75 -21.06 16.77
N GLY A 102 17.93 -20.66 17.25
CA GLY A 102 19.14 -21.50 17.30
C GLY A 102 19.89 -21.63 15.96
N HIS A 103 19.36 -21.03 14.89
CA HIS A 103 19.85 -21.10 13.51
C HIS A 103 19.77 -19.72 12.85
N GLU A 104 20.54 -19.49 11.79
CA GLU A 104 20.34 -18.28 11.00
C GLU A 104 19.04 -18.43 10.20
N ALA A 105 18.12 -17.47 10.36
CA ALA A 105 16.95 -17.40 9.50
C ALA A 105 16.67 -16.01 8.99
N VAL A 106 15.96 -15.97 7.87
CA VAL A 106 15.58 -14.73 7.19
C VAL A 106 14.15 -14.87 6.68
N LEU A 107 13.29 -13.89 6.98
CA LEU A 107 12.04 -13.70 6.28
C LEU A 107 12.35 -13.03 4.94
N ARG A 108 12.09 -13.75 3.86
CA ARG A 108 12.37 -13.31 2.50
C ARG A 108 11.13 -12.71 1.87
N ARG A 109 11.31 -11.54 1.25
CA ARG A 109 10.30 -10.79 0.50
C ARG A 109 8.96 -10.66 1.25
N PRO A 110 8.93 -10.12 2.48
CA PRO A 110 7.66 -9.82 3.12
C PRO A 110 6.90 -8.81 2.26
N HIS A 111 5.63 -9.10 1.97
CA HIS A 111 4.79 -8.25 1.14
C HIS A 111 3.39 -8.18 1.71
N LEU A 112 2.93 -6.96 2.02
CA LEU A 112 1.54 -6.68 2.41
C LEU A 112 0.77 -6.19 1.20
N HIS A 113 -0.44 -6.70 1.02
CA HIS A 113 -1.35 -6.16 0.02
C HIS A 113 -2.78 -6.07 0.53
N LEU A 114 -3.51 -5.06 0.04
CA LEU A 114 -4.93 -4.89 0.32
C LEU A 114 -5.74 -5.95 -0.43
N THR A 115 -6.54 -6.71 0.32
CA THR A 115 -7.34 -7.81 -0.24
C THR A 115 -8.67 -7.33 -0.85
N ALA A 116 -9.18 -6.18 -0.41
CA ALA A 116 -10.39 -5.56 -0.93
C ALA A 116 -10.37 -4.04 -0.72
N PRO A 117 -10.96 -3.24 -1.63
CA PRO A 117 -11.08 -1.79 -1.43
C PRO A 117 -11.74 -1.42 -0.10
N ALA A 118 -11.25 -0.35 0.53
CA ALA A 118 -11.73 0.13 1.81
C ALA A 118 -12.17 1.59 1.71
N GLU A 119 -13.39 1.89 2.15
CA GLU A 119 -13.89 3.27 2.25
C GLU A 119 -13.47 3.86 3.60
N ALA A 120 -12.88 5.06 3.55
CA ALA A 120 -12.40 5.78 4.72
C ALA A 120 -13.39 6.87 5.12
N THR A 121 -13.61 7.02 6.42
CA THR A 121 -14.32 8.20 6.95
C THR A 121 -13.40 9.40 6.82
N THR A 122 -13.78 10.37 5.98
CA THR A 122 -12.93 11.49 5.58
C THR A 122 -13.46 12.82 6.08
N THR A 123 -12.58 13.63 6.66
CA THR A 123 -12.80 15.05 6.96
C THR A 123 -11.90 15.89 6.07
N TRP A 124 -12.51 16.74 5.25
CA TRP A 124 -11.78 17.63 4.35
C TRP A 124 -11.53 18.99 4.98
N ALA A 125 -10.31 19.50 4.83
CA ALA A 125 -9.93 20.88 5.14
C ALA A 125 -9.73 21.64 3.81
N GLY A 126 -10.83 22.16 3.26
CA GLY A 126 -10.83 22.78 1.94
C GLY A 126 -10.76 21.75 0.80
N ASN A 127 -10.07 22.11 -0.30
CA ASN A 127 -9.90 21.24 -1.47
C ASN A 127 -8.53 20.53 -1.52
N ASP A 128 -7.60 20.94 -0.67
CA ASP A 128 -6.19 20.58 -0.77
C ASP A 128 -5.66 19.76 0.42
N ALA A 129 -6.51 19.45 1.40
CA ALA A 129 -6.15 18.63 2.54
C ALA A 129 -7.33 17.78 3.03
N ALA A 130 -7.02 16.56 3.48
CA ALA A 130 -7.98 15.64 4.06
C ALA A 130 -7.34 14.77 5.13
N GLU A 131 -8.10 14.47 6.19
CA GLU A 131 -7.79 13.40 7.14
C GLU A 131 -8.81 12.29 6.96
N ALA A 132 -8.35 11.05 6.90
CA ALA A 132 -9.20 9.89 6.71
C ALA A 132 -8.83 8.75 7.67
N THR A 133 -9.85 8.00 8.07
CA THR A 133 -9.69 6.80 8.92
C THR A 133 -10.38 5.63 8.25
N ALA A 134 -9.69 4.49 8.16
CA ALA A 134 -10.23 3.27 7.56
C ALA A 134 -9.78 2.04 8.33
N THR A 135 -10.38 0.90 8.01
CA THR A 135 -9.92 -0.41 8.47
C THR A 135 -9.57 -1.23 7.23
N LEU A 136 -8.32 -1.64 7.11
CA LEU A 136 -7.81 -2.37 5.94
C LEU A 136 -7.77 -3.87 6.21
N ALA A 137 -8.26 -4.67 5.26
CA ALA A 137 -8.04 -6.10 5.25
C ALA A 137 -6.76 -6.40 4.44
N LEU A 138 -5.63 -6.57 5.13
CA LEU A 138 -4.33 -6.83 4.51
C LEU A 138 -3.96 -8.31 4.59
N GLU A 139 -3.37 -8.82 3.52
CA GLU A 139 -2.76 -10.14 3.48
C GLU A 139 -1.24 -10.01 3.40
N LEU A 140 -0.54 -10.77 4.25
CA LEU A 140 0.90 -10.84 4.29
C LEU A 140 1.37 -12.10 3.56
N SER A 141 2.21 -11.93 2.55
CA SER A 141 2.92 -13.02 1.89
C SER A 141 4.42 -12.91 2.17
N TRP A 142 5.09 -14.05 2.36
CA TRP A 142 6.50 -14.13 2.69
C TRP A 142 6.99 -15.58 2.52
N SER A 143 8.30 -15.78 2.60
CA SER A 143 8.91 -17.10 2.74
C SER A 143 9.96 -17.03 3.86
N ILE A 144 10.24 -18.14 4.53
CA ILE A 144 11.37 -18.21 5.47
C ILE A 144 12.50 -18.98 4.83
N ALA A 145 13.74 -18.54 5.04
CA ALA A 145 14.92 -19.35 4.80
C ALA A 145 15.58 -19.66 6.15
N VAL A 146 15.88 -20.93 6.43
CA VAL A 146 16.63 -21.37 7.63
C VAL A 146 17.89 -22.07 7.14
N ASP A 147 19.07 -21.62 7.59
CA ASP A 147 20.37 -22.09 7.10
C ASP A 147 20.46 -22.08 5.55
N GLY A 148 19.84 -21.07 4.93
CA GLY A 148 19.75 -20.89 3.48
C GLY A 148 18.70 -21.73 2.76
N VAL A 149 17.99 -22.64 3.44
CA VAL A 149 16.93 -23.47 2.85
C VAL A 149 15.58 -22.78 2.98
N ALA A 150 14.94 -22.49 1.84
CA ALA A 150 13.60 -21.91 1.82
C ALA A 150 12.54 -22.93 2.26
N LEU A 151 11.74 -22.56 3.26
CA LEU A 151 10.60 -23.34 3.74
C LEU A 151 9.31 -22.60 3.37
N PRO A 152 8.35 -23.28 2.71
CA PRO A 152 7.05 -22.68 2.44
C PRO A 152 6.27 -22.54 3.75
N ILE A 153 5.77 -21.34 4.02
CA ILE A 153 4.84 -21.06 5.11
C ILE A 153 3.56 -20.53 4.47
N ALA A 154 2.40 -20.94 4.99
CA ALA A 154 1.13 -20.42 4.53
C ALA A 154 1.07 -18.91 4.77
N ALA A 155 0.57 -18.16 3.77
CA ALA A 155 0.38 -16.72 3.90
C ALA A 155 -0.61 -16.43 5.04
N PRO A 156 -0.20 -15.70 6.09
CA PRO A 156 -1.12 -15.36 7.16
C PRO A 156 -2.08 -14.24 6.74
N THR A 157 -3.36 -14.47 6.98
CA THR A 157 -4.36 -13.39 7.00
C THR A 157 -4.19 -12.59 8.28
N LEU A 158 -3.95 -11.28 8.16
CA LEU A 158 -3.90 -10.40 9.32
C LEU A 158 -5.32 -10.03 9.77
N PRO A 159 -5.54 -9.72 11.05
CA PRO A 159 -6.79 -9.10 11.46
C PRO A 159 -6.98 -7.77 10.71
N PRO A 160 -8.22 -7.27 10.56
CA PRO A 160 -8.45 -5.96 9.96
C PRO A 160 -7.70 -4.87 10.74
N LEU A 161 -6.89 -4.06 10.04
CA LEU A 161 -5.95 -3.13 10.64
C LEU A 161 -6.46 -1.68 10.52
N PRO A 162 -6.63 -0.94 11.63
CA PRO A 162 -7.03 0.46 11.58
C PRO A 162 -5.89 1.34 11.03
N VAL A 163 -6.19 2.19 10.06
CA VAL A 163 -5.28 3.19 9.48
C VAL A 163 -5.77 4.61 9.73
N LYS A 164 -4.81 5.54 9.82
CA LYS A 164 -5.03 6.97 9.61
C LYS A 164 -4.27 7.39 8.35
N LEU A 165 -4.96 8.09 7.46
CA LEU A 165 -4.39 8.65 6.24
C LEU A 165 -4.52 10.17 6.30
N GLN A 166 -3.41 10.88 6.16
CA GLN A 166 -3.39 12.32 5.98
C GLN A 166 -2.99 12.63 4.56
N LEU A 167 -3.78 13.44 3.86
CA LEU A 167 -3.49 13.91 2.51
C LEU A 167 -3.32 15.42 2.54
N THR A 168 -2.28 15.90 1.88
CA THR A 168 -2.04 17.34 1.65
C THR A 168 -1.48 17.53 0.24
N GLY A 169 -1.60 18.71 -0.33
CA GLY A 169 -1.04 18.95 -1.65
C GLY A 169 -1.44 20.28 -2.26
N ALA A 170 -1.13 20.41 -3.55
CA ALA A 170 -1.57 21.53 -4.38
C ALA A 170 -1.64 21.06 -5.84
N GLY A 171 -2.80 21.22 -6.47
CA GLY A 171 -3.02 20.78 -7.84
C GLY A 171 -2.78 19.28 -8.04
N ALA A 172 -1.93 18.94 -9.00
CA ALA A 172 -1.58 17.55 -9.34
C ALA A 172 -0.64 16.86 -8.34
N ARG A 173 -0.03 17.59 -7.39
CA ARG A 173 0.86 17.01 -6.39
C ARG A 173 0.13 16.72 -5.09
N ILE A 174 0.13 15.46 -4.69
CA ILE A 174 -0.41 14.99 -3.41
C ILE A 174 0.72 14.31 -2.64
N THR A 175 0.86 14.71 -1.38
CA THR A 175 1.61 14.00 -0.34
C THR A 175 0.63 13.31 0.60
N ALA A 176 0.92 12.07 0.94
CA ALA A 176 0.17 11.26 1.87
C ALA A 176 1.06 10.74 2.99
N GLU A 177 0.52 10.72 4.20
CA GLU A 177 1.09 9.99 5.32
C GLU A 177 0.08 8.93 5.78
N LEU A 178 0.46 7.67 5.70
CA LEU A 178 -0.33 6.54 6.17
C LEU A 178 0.28 6.03 7.49
N ARG A 179 -0.51 6.05 8.56
CA ARG A 179 -0.13 5.52 9.87
C ARG A 179 -0.95 4.29 10.20
N LEU A 180 -0.26 3.23 10.60
CA LEU A 180 -0.84 1.98 11.06
C LEU A 180 -0.29 1.71 12.46
N HIS A 181 -1.15 1.60 13.46
CA HIS A 181 -0.74 1.25 14.82
C HIS A 181 -1.69 0.19 15.36
N VAL A 182 -1.17 -1.02 15.59
CA VAL A 182 -1.95 -2.18 16.00
C VAL A 182 -1.28 -2.85 17.17
N ALA A 183 -1.86 -2.64 18.36
CA ALA A 183 -1.43 -3.31 19.58
C ALA A 183 -1.99 -4.74 19.67
N GLY A 184 -1.23 -5.63 20.29
CA GLY A 184 -1.63 -7.03 20.52
C GLY A 184 -1.24 -7.98 19.39
N GLU A 185 -1.74 -9.23 19.47
CA GLU A 185 -1.37 -10.31 18.54
C GLU A 185 -1.94 -10.06 17.14
N LEU A 186 -1.04 -10.02 16.15
CA LEU A 186 -1.36 -9.93 14.72
C LEU A 186 -1.45 -11.30 14.09
N TRP A 187 -0.56 -12.18 14.52
CA TRP A 187 -0.43 -13.52 13.97
C TRP A 187 0.31 -14.43 14.95
N SER A 188 -0.06 -15.70 14.95
CA SER A 188 0.67 -16.74 15.65
C SER A 188 0.77 -18.01 14.82
N TRP A 189 1.87 -18.74 15.00
CA TRP A 189 2.10 -20.03 14.35
C TRP A 189 2.45 -21.09 15.37
N ALA A 190 1.62 -22.13 15.42
CA ALA A 190 1.82 -23.34 16.22
C ALA A 190 2.13 -23.08 17.72
N ASP A 191 1.75 -21.92 18.27
CA ASP A 191 2.16 -21.46 19.60
C ASP A 191 3.70 -21.42 19.79
N LEU A 192 4.46 -21.33 18.69
CA LEU A 192 5.92 -21.25 18.67
C LEU A 192 6.41 -19.86 18.32
N MET A 193 5.70 -19.14 17.46
CA MET A 193 6.05 -17.80 17.01
C MET A 193 4.82 -16.90 17.05
N LYS A 194 5.02 -15.63 17.40
CA LYS A 194 4.00 -14.58 17.36
C LYS A 194 4.57 -13.30 16.78
N LEU A 195 3.72 -12.56 16.08
CA LEU A 195 3.94 -11.17 15.73
C LEU A 195 2.90 -10.34 16.47
N SER A 196 3.34 -9.26 17.11
CA SER A 196 2.48 -8.33 17.83
C SER A 196 2.94 -6.90 17.65
N ASP A 197 2.08 -5.95 18.01
CA ASP A 197 2.46 -4.55 18.21
C ASP A 197 3.12 -3.93 16.97
N LEU A 198 2.39 -3.91 15.85
CA LEU A 198 2.84 -3.32 14.59
C LEU A 198 2.66 -1.81 14.63
N ASP A 199 3.74 -1.09 14.32
CA ASP A 199 3.73 0.34 14.10
C ASP A 199 4.36 0.63 12.73
N LEU A 200 3.63 1.30 11.84
CA LEU A 200 4.11 1.74 10.53
C LEU A 200 3.72 3.21 10.32
N VAL A 201 4.68 3.99 9.83
CA VAL A 201 4.48 5.34 9.30
C VAL A 201 5.07 5.36 7.89
N LEU A 202 4.23 5.65 6.90
CA LEU A 202 4.57 5.55 5.50
C LEU A 202 4.31 6.89 4.81
N GLY A 203 5.35 7.51 4.26
CA GLY A 203 5.25 8.68 3.39
C GLY A 203 5.05 8.27 1.93
N ALA A 204 4.07 8.86 1.26
CA ALA A 204 3.80 8.61 -0.16
C ALA A 204 3.56 9.91 -0.93
N ASP A 205 3.96 9.94 -2.19
CA ASP A 205 3.74 11.10 -3.06
C ASP A 205 3.30 10.69 -4.46
N THR A 206 2.51 11.53 -5.11
CA THR A 206 2.35 11.47 -6.57
C THR A 206 3.71 11.69 -7.24
N PRO A 207 4.03 10.98 -8.33
CA PRO A 207 5.28 11.20 -9.04
C PRO A 207 5.35 12.66 -9.52
N ALA A 208 6.55 13.25 -9.46
CA ALA A 208 6.75 14.56 -10.07
C ALA A 208 6.35 14.47 -11.55
N SER A 209 5.40 15.30 -11.98
CA SER A 209 5.02 15.39 -13.39
C SER A 209 6.26 15.73 -14.21
N THR A 210 6.84 14.73 -14.88
CA THR A 210 7.88 14.95 -15.89
C THR A 210 7.15 15.32 -17.17
N VAL A 211 6.64 16.55 -17.24
CA VAL A 211 6.18 17.10 -18.52
C VAL A 211 7.44 17.33 -19.37
N PRO A 212 7.62 16.62 -20.49
CA PRO A 212 8.71 16.89 -21.43
C PRO A 212 8.52 18.21 -22.18
#